data_AF-A0A2R7P411-F1
#
_entry.id   AF-A0A2R7P411-F1
#
_cell.length_a   1.000
_cell.length_b   1.000
_cell.length_c   1.000
_cell.angle_alpha   90.00
_cell.angle_beta   90.00
_cell.angle_gamma   90.00
#
_symmetry.space_group_name_H-M   'P 1'
#
loop_
_entity.id
_entity.type
_entity.pdbx_description
1 polymer ?
#
loop_
_entity_poly.entity_id
_entity_poly.type
_entity_poly.pdbx_seq_one_letter_code
_entity_poly.pdbx_strand_id
1 'polypeptide(L)'
;MGVGINTVTPGTALDVNGAITNRETAVAVAGNAATVPANVSQIRLTGAATATVTITAPAAPNAGQRLVVFNNTTGGFGAALNGVTIPNGKALEYVYSNSGWRSTDGGSVGAAAVNIYTADGTLAGNRLVTQGANTLAFTGSQTNAFSVDGSTLSVDAANDRLGIGTTTPDTKLTVSTPDNSFGLNHTNGTVNLKTFIGGGVASVGTTTANDLRLMTNNSQKVTVTSVGNVGIGTVSPTAQLQTTGNMILGTANSTNGAAGYSTLSRDNTTGEVRVMSSSTGNTFAFNYLTYQINNVDLDWISDFNTNIPISQYTLAIIGSSFDIGAAGLNSNFGTFAPLNVYAFQSGGTWRLSADYRNAGTSNGANGNWTIYVLVINNSIIKPLSTVTVNLGGTTIGSAGMPAGL
;
A
#
# COMPACT_ATOMS: atom_id res chain seq x y z
N MET A 1 29.60 -80.62 -30.74
CA MET A 1 30.33 -81.05 -29.54
C MET A 1 30.65 -79.81 -28.73
N GLY A 2 29.94 -79.57 -27.63
CA GLY A 2 30.36 -78.57 -26.64
C GLY A 2 31.38 -79.19 -25.70
N VAL A 3 32.32 -78.40 -25.20
CA VAL A 3 33.23 -78.81 -24.12
C VAL A 3 32.55 -78.49 -22.80
N GLY A 4 32.20 -79.51 -22.03
CA GLY A 4 31.65 -79.38 -20.69
C GLY A 4 32.71 -79.58 -19.62
N ILE A 5 32.83 -78.65 -18.68
CA ILE A 5 33.58 -78.85 -17.44
C ILE A 5 32.55 -78.94 -16.31
N ASN A 6 32.53 -80.08 -15.62
CA ASN A 6 31.55 -80.40 -14.56
C ASN A 6 30.08 -80.43 -15.03
N THR A 7 29.85 -80.62 -16.33
CA THR A 7 28.52 -80.84 -16.93
C THR A 7 28.64 -81.86 -18.06
N VAL A 8 27.70 -82.80 -18.12
CA VAL A 8 27.63 -83.85 -19.16
C VAL A 8 26.70 -83.47 -20.32
N THR A 9 25.99 -82.35 -20.20
CA THR A 9 25.12 -81.79 -21.24
C THR A 9 25.45 -80.31 -21.45
N PRO A 10 26.57 -79.99 -22.13
CA PRO A 10 27.00 -78.61 -22.32
C PRO A 10 25.95 -77.82 -23.10
N GLY A 11 25.45 -76.74 -22.53
CA GLY A 11 24.45 -75.88 -23.17
C GLY A 11 25.01 -74.97 -24.27
N THR A 12 26.34 -74.80 -24.31
CA THR A 12 27.04 -73.99 -25.32
C THR A 12 28.33 -74.68 -25.79
N ALA A 13 29.09 -74.04 -26.67
CA ALA A 13 30.36 -74.56 -27.17
C ALA A 13 31.41 -74.78 -26.05
N LEU A 14 31.35 -73.99 -24.97
CA LEU A 14 32.14 -74.17 -23.75
C LEU A 14 31.24 -73.86 -22.55
N ASP A 15 30.91 -74.88 -21.76
CA ASP A 15 30.02 -74.77 -20.61
C ASP A 15 30.73 -75.24 -19.34
N VAL A 16 30.82 -74.36 -18.34
CA VAL A 16 31.44 -74.65 -17.05
C VAL A 16 30.36 -74.56 -15.98
N ASN A 17 29.95 -75.72 -15.46
CA ASN A 17 28.95 -75.79 -14.40
C ASN A 17 29.63 -75.66 -13.03
N GLY A 18 29.92 -74.41 -12.66
CA GLY A 18 30.59 -74.02 -11.43
C GLY A 18 31.04 -72.56 -11.48
N ALA A 19 31.50 -72.00 -10.36
CA ALA A 19 32.03 -70.65 -10.34
C ALA A 19 33.37 -70.58 -11.12
N ILE A 20 33.51 -69.56 -11.98
CA ILE A 20 34.80 -69.22 -12.56
C ILE A 20 35.61 -68.47 -11.50
N THR A 21 36.52 -69.17 -10.82
CA THR A 21 37.50 -68.50 -9.95
C THR A 21 38.58 -67.88 -10.82
N ASN A 22 38.36 -66.64 -11.27
CA ASN A 22 39.43 -65.86 -11.88
C ASN A 22 40.53 -65.65 -10.83
N ARG A 23 41.78 -65.97 -11.16
CA ARG A 23 42.91 -65.58 -10.30
C ARG A 23 43.06 -64.06 -10.39
N GLU A 24 42.52 -63.35 -9.40
CA GLU A 24 42.75 -61.91 -9.23
C GLU A 24 44.26 -61.64 -9.17
N THR A 25 44.74 -60.74 -10.02
CA THR A 25 46.15 -60.34 -10.03
C THR A 25 46.34 -59.02 -9.29
N ALA A 26 47.19 -59.01 -8.26
CA ALA A 26 47.52 -57.77 -7.56
C ALA A 26 48.48 -56.91 -8.41
N VAL A 27 48.13 -55.64 -8.60
CA VAL A 27 48.95 -54.66 -9.33
C VAL A 27 49.26 -53.49 -8.39
N ALA A 28 50.52 -53.35 -8.01
CA ALA A 28 50.95 -52.26 -7.13
C ALA A 28 50.93 -50.92 -7.88
N VAL A 29 50.36 -49.89 -7.24
CA VAL A 29 50.40 -48.52 -7.73
C VAL A 29 51.72 -47.88 -7.31
N ALA A 30 52.46 -47.33 -8.28
CA ALA A 30 53.70 -46.59 -8.06
C ALA A 30 53.60 -45.24 -8.75
N GLY A 31 53.84 -44.14 -8.00
CA GLY A 31 53.77 -42.78 -8.56
C GLY A 31 52.40 -42.41 -9.15
N ASN A 32 51.30 -42.91 -8.57
CA ASN A 32 49.94 -42.78 -9.11
C ASN A 32 49.80 -43.35 -10.53
N ALA A 33 50.55 -44.40 -10.86
CA ALA A 33 50.40 -45.16 -12.10
C ALA A 33 50.36 -46.67 -11.82
N ALA A 34 49.66 -47.42 -12.68
CA ALA A 34 49.61 -48.88 -12.65
C ALA A 34 49.52 -49.45 -14.07
N THR A 35 50.27 -50.51 -14.34
CA THR A 35 50.27 -51.21 -15.64
C THR A 35 49.63 -52.57 -15.49
N VAL A 36 48.57 -52.83 -16.25
CA VAL A 36 47.87 -54.12 -16.27
C VAL A 36 48.74 -55.15 -17.00
N PRO A 37 49.03 -56.33 -16.42
CA PRO A 37 49.74 -57.39 -17.12
C PRO A 37 48.95 -57.93 -18.32
N ALA A 38 49.63 -58.56 -19.29
CA ALA A 38 48.96 -59.27 -20.38
C ALA A 38 48.21 -60.51 -19.86
N ASN A 39 47.16 -60.92 -20.56
CA ASN A 39 46.40 -62.17 -20.32
C ASN A 39 45.73 -62.28 -18.93
N VAL A 40 45.33 -61.15 -18.35
CA VAL A 40 44.51 -61.12 -17.12
C VAL A 40 43.10 -60.63 -17.43
N SER A 41 42.13 -61.16 -16.70
CA SER A 41 40.71 -60.77 -16.79
C SER A 41 40.21 -60.04 -15.54
N GLN A 42 41.01 -60.04 -14.46
CA GLN A 42 40.71 -59.32 -13.22
C GLN A 42 42.01 -58.89 -12.53
N ILE A 43 42.07 -57.61 -12.16
CA ILE A 43 43.15 -57.07 -11.33
C ILE A 43 42.61 -56.37 -10.09
N ARG A 44 43.44 -56.34 -9.04
CA ARG A 44 43.25 -55.49 -7.87
C ARG A 44 44.42 -54.54 -7.74
N LEU A 45 44.14 -53.24 -7.82
CA LEU A 45 45.13 -52.21 -7.53
C LEU A 45 45.43 -52.18 -6.03
N THR A 46 46.71 -52.12 -5.66
CA THR A 46 47.15 -52.07 -4.27
C THR A 46 48.13 -50.91 -4.05
N GLY A 47 48.39 -50.56 -2.78
CA GLY A 47 49.28 -49.45 -2.41
C GLY A 47 48.53 -48.16 -2.08
N ALA A 48 49.26 -47.09 -1.76
CA ALA A 48 48.70 -45.81 -1.37
C ALA A 48 48.75 -44.81 -2.54
N ALA A 49 47.57 -44.45 -3.05
CA ALA A 49 47.43 -43.40 -4.04
C ALA A 49 47.41 -42.03 -3.34
N THR A 50 48.09 -41.04 -3.90
CA THR A 50 48.11 -39.65 -3.42
C THR A 50 47.46 -38.68 -4.40
N ALA A 51 47.05 -39.19 -5.57
CA ALA A 51 46.26 -38.52 -6.59
C ALA A 51 45.55 -39.60 -7.44
N THR A 52 44.81 -39.18 -8.47
CA THR A 52 44.18 -40.12 -9.41
C THR A 52 45.21 -41.06 -10.03
N VAL A 53 44.97 -42.37 -9.96
CA VAL A 53 45.88 -43.38 -10.50
C VAL A 53 45.66 -43.53 -12.01
N THR A 54 46.69 -43.36 -12.83
CA THR A 54 46.63 -43.62 -14.27
C THR A 54 46.86 -45.10 -14.55
N ILE A 55 45.87 -45.78 -15.12
CA ILE A 55 45.97 -47.19 -15.51
C ILE A 55 46.36 -47.28 -16.98
N THR A 56 47.42 -48.02 -17.27
CA THR A 56 47.78 -48.43 -18.63
C THR A 56 47.48 -49.91 -18.81
N ALA A 57 46.60 -50.25 -19.75
CA ALA A 57 46.28 -51.64 -20.08
C ALA A 57 46.78 -51.99 -21.49
N PRO A 58 47.28 -53.22 -21.72
CA PRO A 58 47.74 -53.64 -23.03
C PRO A 58 46.57 -53.71 -24.01
N ALA A 59 46.86 -53.59 -25.30
CA ALA A 59 45.91 -53.95 -26.34
C ALA A 59 45.54 -55.43 -26.18
N ALA A 60 44.25 -55.73 -26.11
CA ALA A 60 43.82 -57.13 -26.07
C ALA A 60 44.04 -57.78 -27.46
N PRO A 61 44.44 -59.06 -27.51
CA PRO A 61 44.64 -59.77 -28.79
C PRO A 61 43.35 -59.88 -29.62
N ASN A 62 42.19 -59.89 -28.96
CA ASN A 62 40.89 -60.07 -29.59
C ASN A 62 39.87 -59.06 -29.05
N ALA A 63 39.02 -58.53 -29.93
CA ALA A 63 37.84 -57.79 -29.52
C ALA A 63 36.89 -58.68 -28.70
N GLY A 64 36.27 -58.11 -27.67
CA GLY A 64 35.39 -58.82 -26.73
C GLY A 64 36.07 -59.31 -25.46
N GLN A 65 37.39 -59.16 -25.31
CA GLN A 65 38.06 -59.48 -24.03
C GLN A 65 37.53 -58.59 -22.91
N ARG A 66 37.30 -59.18 -21.73
CA ARG A 66 36.81 -58.49 -20.53
C ARG A 66 37.93 -58.31 -19.52
N LEU A 67 37.94 -57.17 -18.83
CA LEU A 67 38.85 -56.82 -17.75
C LEU A 67 38.07 -56.18 -16.61
N VAL A 68 38.13 -56.77 -15.43
CA VAL A 68 37.63 -56.16 -14.20
C VAL A 68 38.79 -55.49 -13.48
N VAL A 69 38.66 -54.20 -13.16
CA VAL A 69 39.63 -53.46 -12.36
C VAL A 69 39.00 -53.11 -11.02
N PHE A 70 39.49 -53.72 -9.95
CA PHE A 70 39.15 -53.35 -8.57
C PHE A 70 40.16 -52.34 -8.02
N ASN A 71 39.69 -51.14 -7.68
CA ASN A 71 40.54 -50.11 -7.07
C ASN A 71 40.57 -50.28 -5.54
N ASN A 72 41.55 -51.04 -5.05
CA ASN A 72 41.77 -51.29 -3.62
C ASN A 72 43.00 -50.54 -3.07
N THR A 73 43.29 -49.36 -3.63
CA THR A 73 44.33 -48.50 -3.08
C THR A 73 43.87 -47.86 -1.76
N THR A 74 44.81 -47.42 -0.94
CA THR A 74 44.54 -46.49 0.17
C THR A 74 44.71 -45.05 -0.31
N GLY A 75 44.13 -44.07 0.38
CA GLY A 75 44.21 -42.64 0.03
C GLY A 75 42.97 -42.05 -0.65
N GLY A 76 41.96 -42.85 -0.99
CA GLY A 76 40.63 -42.37 -1.40
C GLY A 76 40.51 -41.88 -2.85
N PHE A 77 41.60 -41.89 -3.63
CA PHE A 77 41.58 -41.44 -5.02
C PHE A 77 41.05 -42.49 -5.99
N GLY A 78 40.34 -42.04 -7.03
CA GLY A 78 39.94 -42.87 -8.16
C GLY A 78 41.13 -43.34 -9.00
N ALA A 79 40.94 -44.42 -9.76
CA ALA A 79 41.88 -44.89 -10.76
C ALA A 79 41.24 -44.77 -12.14
N ALA A 80 41.95 -44.26 -13.13
CA ALA A 80 41.40 -43.98 -14.45
C ALA A 80 42.01 -44.88 -15.52
N LEU A 81 41.16 -45.58 -16.28
CA LEU A 81 41.54 -46.28 -17.51
C LEU A 81 40.79 -45.62 -18.67
N ASN A 82 41.52 -45.15 -19.69
CA ASN A 82 40.95 -44.48 -20.86
C ASN A 82 39.96 -43.34 -20.50
N GLY A 83 40.26 -42.56 -19.47
CA GLY A 83 39.44 -41.42 -19.04
C GLY A 83 38.20 -41.77 -18.22
N VAL A 84 37.93 -43.06 -17.95
CA VAL A 84 36.85 -43.49 -17.06
C VAL A 84 37.42 -43.77 -15.67
N THR A 85 36.86 -43.12 -14.66
CA THR A 85 37.28 -43.29 -13.26
C THR A 85 36.60 -44.50 -12.63
N ILE A 86 37.39 -45.42 -12.09
CA ILE A 86 37.01 -46.41 -11.09
C ILE A 86 37.15 -45.77 -9.69
N PRO A 87 36.05 -45.48 -8.97
CA PRO A 87 36.14 -44.94 -7.61
C PRO A 87 36.89 -45.87 -6.65
N ASN A 88 37.51 -45.30 -5.62
CA ASN A 88 38.17 -46.08 -4.58
C ASN A 88 37.18 -47.05 -3.90
N GLY A 89 37.60 -48.30 -3.66
CA GLY A 89 36.77 -49.34 -3.08
C GLY A 89 35.71 -49.92 -4.04
N LYS A 90 35.74 -49.57 -5.33
CA LYS A 90 34.81 -50.10 -6.35
C LYS A 90 35.57 -50.89 -7.42
N ALA A 91 34.86 -51.81 -8.06
CA ALA A 91 35.32 -52.51 -9.24
C ALA A 91 34.53 -52.04 -10.46
N LEU A 92 35.21 -51.87 -11.58
CA LEU A 92 34.59 -51.53 -12.84
C LEU A 92 35.05 -52.50 -13.91
N GLU A 93 34.12 -52.90 -14.76
CA GLU A 93 34.40 -53.79 -15.86
C GLU A 93 34.60 -53.04 -17.17
N TYR A 94 35.52 -53.54 -17.96
CA TYR A 94 35.88 -53.04 -19.27
C TYR A 94 35.80 -54.15 -20.31
N VAL A 95 35.36 -53.80 -21.52
CA VAL A 95 35.40 -54.66 -22.71
C VAL A 95 36.33 -54.03 -23.74
N TYR A 96 37.25 -54.82 -24.28
CA TYR A 96 38.11 -54.37 -25.36
C TYR A 96 37.35 -54.39 -26.69
N SER A 97 37.16 -53.23 -27.31
CA SER A 97 36.42 -53.08 -28.56
C SER A 97 36.91 -51.89 -29.36
N ASN A 98 37.00 -52.05 -30.69
CA ASN A 98 37.49 -51.02 -31.61
C ASN A 98 38.83 -50.41 -31.14
N SER A 99 39.82 -51.27 -30.90
CA SER A 99 41.19 -50.94 -30.50
C SER A 99 41.36 -50.24 -29.13
N GLY A 100 40.36 -50.31 -28.23
CA GLY A 100 40.49 -49.74 -26.88
C GLY A 100 39.60 -50.40 -25.83
N TRP A 101 39.97 -50.24 -24.55
CA TRP A 101 39.16 -50.65 -23.40
C TRP A 101 38.01 -49.66 -23.17
N ARG A 102 36.78 -50.17 -23.03
CA ARG A 102 35.58 -49.37 -22.77
C ARG A 102 34.84 -49.88 -21.55
N SER A 103 34.46 -48.98 -20.65
CA SER A 103 33.72 -49.31 -19.43
C SER A 103 32.31 -49.83 -19.76
N THR A 104 31.81 -50.76 -18.95
CA THR A 104 30.44 -51.29 -19.04
C THR A 104 29.39 -50.39 -18.37
N ASP A 105 29.79 -49.42 -17.54
CA ASP A 105 28.87 -48.50 -16.85
C ASP A 105 28.34 -47.37 -17.78
N GLY A 106 28.37 -47.59 -19.10
CA GLY A 106 27.97 -46.58 -20.09
C GLY A 106 28.89 -45.36 -20.17
N GLY A 107 30.04 -45.40 -19.48
CA GLY A 107 31.04 -44.33 -19.48
C GLY A 107 31.78 -44.24 -20.80
N SER A 108 31.16 -43.62 -21.80
CA SER A 108 31.93 -43.05 -22.91
C SER A 108 32.90 -42.02 -22.35
N VAL A 109 34.11 -41.99 -22.92
CA VAL A 109 34.96 -40.78 -22.86
C VAL A 109 34.09 -39.59 -23.30
N GLY A 110 33.92 -38.60 -22.43
CA GLY A 110 33.13 -37.40 -22.74
C GLY A 110 31.63 -37.43 -22.40
N ALA A 111 31.15 -38.36 -21.57
CA ALA A 111 29.79 -38.25 -21.02
C ALA A 111 29.67 -37.00 -20.14
N ALA A 112 28.94 -35.99 -20.63
CA ALA A 112 28.63 -34.78 -19.87
C ALA A 112 27.85 -35.14 -18.59
N ALA A 113 28.11 -34.41 -17.51
CA ALA A 113 27.49 -34.65 -16.22
C ALA A 113 25.95 -34.71 -16.33
N VAL A 114 25.34 -35.79 -15.84
CA VAL A 114 23.88 -36.04 -15.82
C VAL A 114 23.18 -35.25 -14.70
N ASN A 115 23.92 -34.41 -13.96
CA ASN A 115 23.44 -33.69 -12.78
C ASN A 115 23.55 -32.17 -12.95
N ILE A 116 22.75 -31.43 -12.17
CA ILE A 116 22.83 -29.96 -12.08
C ILE A 116 24.22 -29.50 -11.56
N TYR A 117 24.96 -30.36 -10.85
CA TYR A 117 26.32 -30.12 -10.37
C TYR A 117 27.36 -31.10 -10.96
N THR A 118 28.65 -30.72 -11.01
CA THR A 118 29.76 -31.56 -11.56
C THR A 118 30.25 -32.62 -10.57
N ALA A 119 30.12 -32.32 -9.28
CA ALA A 119 30.43 -33.17 -8.13
C ALA A 119 29.59 -32.63 -6.94
N ASP A 120 29.32 -33.44 -5.92
CA ASP A 120 28.47 -33.05 -4.79
C ASP A 120 28.89 -31.68 -4.23
N GLY A 121 27.96 -30.71 -4.27
CA GLY A 121 28.10 -29.40 -3.65
C GLY A 121 28.88 -28.32 -4.43
N THR A 122 29.46 -28.59 -5.60
CA THR A 122 30.24 -27.56 -6.35
C THR A 122 29.80 -27.38 -7.80
N LEU A 123 29.59 -26.11 -8.20
CA LEU A 123 29.45 -25.70 -9.60
C LEU A 123 30.80 -25.22 -10.14
N ALA A 124 31.37 -25.90 -11.14
CA ALA A 124 32.59 -25.46 -11.83
C ALA A 124 32.36 -24.39 -12.93
N GLY A 125 31.10 -23.99 -13.14
CA GLY A 125 30.69 -22.99 -14.13
C GLY A 125 29.17 -22.83 -14.20
N ASN A 126 28.69 -21.83 -14.95
CA ASN A 126 27.26 -21.56 -15.13
C ASN A 126 26.54 -22.79 -15.72
N ARG A 127 25.36 -23.11 -15.20
CA ARG A 127 24.52 -24.21 -15.68
C ARG A 127 23.20 -23.68 -16.20
N LEU A 128 22.80 -24.14 -17.38
CA LEU A 128 21.49 -23.90 -17.96
C LEU A 128 20.68 -25.20 -17.89
N VAL A 129 19.52 -25.15 -17.23
CA VAL A 129 18.56 -26.27 -17.20
C VAL A 129 17.48 -26.00 -18.25
N THR A 130 17.52 -26.72 -19.38
CA THR A 130 16.50 -26.63 -20.44
C THR A 130 15.35 -27.57 -20.10
N GLN A 131 14.19 -27.03 -19.74
CA GLN A 131 13.07 -27.83 -19.21
C GLN A 131 12.08 -28.33 -20.29
N GLY A 132 11.99 -27.67 -21.45
CA GLY A 132 10.96 -27.99 -22.45
C GLY A 132 9.56 -27.83 -21.87
N ALA A 133 8.73 -28.87 -21.97
CA ALA A 133 7.39 -28.91 -21.36
C ALA A 133 7.39 -29.41 -19.89
N ASN A 134 8.56 -29.77 -19.34
CA ASN A 134 8.67 -30.32 -17.99
C ASN A 134 8.85 -29.21 -16.94
N THR A 135 8.72 -29.57 -15.66
CA THR A 135 9.00 -28.69 -14.52
C THR A 135 10.14 -29.25 -13.67
N LEU A 136 10.93 -28.36 -13.06
CA LEU A 136 11.88 -28.66 -12.00
C LEU A 136 11.23 -28.29 -10.66
N ALA A 137 10.78 -29.30 -9.91
CA ALA A 137 10.11 -29.11 -8.64
C ALA A 137 11.02 -29.45 -7.46
N PHE A 138 10.92 -28.66 -6.39
CA PHE A 138 11.52 -28.96 -5.09
C PHE A 138 10.39 -29.30 -4.10
N THR A 139 10.28 -30.56 -3.69
CA THR A 139 9.19 -31.06 -2.81
C THR A 139 9.71 -31.31 -1.40
N GLY A 140 9.99 -30.24 -0.66
CA GLY A 140 10.40 -30.33 0.74
C GLY A 140 9.22 -30.35 1.71
N SER A 141 9.44 -30.85 2.92
CA SER A 141 8.46 -30.82 4.04
C SER A 141 8.95 -29.99 5.24
N GLN A 142 10.10 -29.34 5.10
CA GLN A 142 10.79 -28.64 6.20
C GLN A 142 10.70 -27.11 6.01
N THR A 143 10.99 -26.38 7.09
CA THR A 143 11.31 -24.96 6.99
C THR A 143 12.60 -24.77 6.20
N ASN A 144 12.71 -23.67 5.44
CA ASN A 144 13.86 -23.37 4.59
C ASN A 144 14.26 -24.52 3.63
N ALA A 145 13.29 -25.31 3.14
CA ALA A 145 13.54 -26.49 2.32
C ALA A 145 14.12 -26.17 0.94
N PHE A 146 13.93 -24.94 0.45
CA PHE A 146 14.66 -24.38 -0.67
C PHE A 146 15.21 -23.02 -0.27
N SER A 147 16.53 -22.86 -0.34
CA SER A 147 17.25 -21.70 0.18
C SER A 147 18.27 -21.18 -0.81
N VAL A 148 18.39 -19.86 -0.91
CA VAL A 148 19.51 -19.19 -1.55
C VAL A 148 20.17 -18.32 -0.49
N ASP A 149 21.46 -18.58 -0.23
CA ASP A 149 22.27 -17.88 0.77
C ASP A 149 21.57 -17.76 2.16
N GLY A 150 21.01 -18.88 2.62
CA GLY A 150 20.31 -18.94 3.90
C GLY A 150 19.01 -18.14 3.89
N SER A 151 19.04 -16.94 4.48
CA SER A 151 17.86 -16.10 4.67
C SER A 151 17.57 -15.17 3.49
N THR A 152 18.46 -15.02 2.50
CA THR A 152 18.21 -14.14 1.35
C THR A 152 16.93 -14.53 0.60
N LEU A 153 16.78 -15.82 0.29
CA LEU A 153 15.52 -16.40 -0.17
C LEU A 153 15.30 -17.72 0.57
N SER A 154 14.19 -17.85 1.26
CA SER A 154 13.83 -19.03 2.04
C SER A 154 12.42 -19.50 1.71
N VAL A 155 12.26 -20.72 1.22
CA VAL A 155 10.95 -21.36 1.09
C VAL A 155 10.73 -22.24 2.31
N ASP A 156 9.80 -21.82 3.15
CA ASP A 156 9.28 -22.65 4.24
C ASP A 156 8.18 -23.55 3.68
N ALA A 157 8.58 -24.76 3.29
CA ALA A 157 7.69 -25.75 2.71
C ALA A 157 6.84 -26.47 3.77
N ALA A 158 7.23 -26.43 5.05
CA ALA A 158 6.40 -26.98 6.13
C ALA A 158 5.12 -26.16 6.34
N ASN A 159 5.17 -24.84 6.07
CA ASN A 159 4.07 -23.91 6.33
C ASN A 159 3.53 -23.19 5.08
N ASP A 160 4.04 -23.53 3.91
CA ASP A 160 3.73 -22.89 2.63
C ASP A 160 3.96 -21.36 2.65
N ARG A 161 5.18 -20.92 3.02
CA ARG A 161 5.56 -19.51 3.15
C ARG A 161 6.88 -19.18 2.45
N LEU A 162 7.03 -17.91 2.08
CA LEU A 162 8.24 -17.35 1.50
C LEU A 162 8.86 -16.29 2.42
N GLY A 163 10.13 -16.47 2.74
CA GLY A 163 10.96 -15.50 3.47
C GLY A 163 11.96 -14.82 2.54
N ILE A 164 12.09 -13.50 2.68
CA ILE A 164 13.16 -12.69 2.11
C ILE A 164 13.84 -11.96 3.27
N GLY A 165 15.12 -12.20 3.49
CA GLY A 165 15.84 -11.73 4.68
C GLY A 165 15.48 -12.46 5.98
N THR A 166 14.74 -13.57 5.91
CA THR A 166 14.37 -14.41 7.06
C THR A 166 14.16 -15.86 6.64
N THR A 167 14.52 -16.81 7.52
CA THR A 167 14.20 -18.25 7.37
C THR A 167 12.97 -18.67 8.19
N THR A 168 12.38 -17.74 8.93
CA THR A 168 11.21 -17.99 9.79
C THR A 168 10.09 -17.01 9.43
N PRO A 169 9.55 -17.07 8.20
CA PRO A 169 8.43 -16.24 7.80
C PRO A 169 7.19 -16.56 8.67
N ASP A 170 6.54 -15.52 9.18
CA ASP A 170 5.35 -15.62 10.03
C ASP A 170 4.03 -15.54 9.22
N THR A 171 4.11 -15.08 7.97
CA THR A 171 3.00 -14.98 7.01
C THR A 171 3.40 -15.54 5.64
N LYS A 172 2.49 -15.57 4.68
CA LYS A 172 2.74 -16.18 3.35
C LYS A 172 3.95 -15.58 2.62
N LEU A 173 4.20 -14.29 2.79
CA LEU A 173 5.40 -13.61 2.32
C LEU A 173 5.87 -12.68 3.43
N THR A 174 7.01 -13.00 4.05
CA THR A 174 7.66 -12.13 5.02
C THR A 174 8.92 -11.56 4.40
N VAL A 175 8.97 -10.24 4.25
CA VAL A 175 10.19 -9.49 3.91
C VAL A 175 10.73 -8.87 5.18
N SER A 176 11.80 -9.47 5.72
CA SER A 176 12.48 -9.02 6.93
C SER A 176 13.63 -8.10 6.54
N THR A 177 13.50 -6.82 6.86
CA THR A 177 14.56 -5.83 6.65
C THR A 177 15.10 -5.30 7.96
N PRO A 178 16.37 -4.87 8.02
CA PRO A 178 16.90 -4.16 9.18
C PRO A 178 16.07 -2.91 9.51
N ASP A 179 16.15 -2.46 10.75
CA ASP A 179 15.59 -1.17 11.16
C ASP A 179 16.20 -0.02 10.33
N ASN A 180 15.41 1.00 10.03
CA ASN A 180 15.76 2.14 9.18
C ASN A 180 16.13 1.75 7.75
N SER A 181 15.42 0.78 7.17
CA SER A 181 15.66 0.30 5.81
C SER A 181 14.38 0.20 4.99
N PHE A 182 14.54 0.23 3.66
CA PHE A 182 13.47 -0.04 2.72
C PHE A 182 13.29 -1.55 2.52
N GLY A 183 12.04 -2.01 2.47
CA GLY A 183 11.68 -3.40 2.21
C GLY A 183 11.38 -3.67 0.75
N LEU A 184 10.15 -3.40 0.34
CA LEU A 184 9.70 -3.60 -1.04
C LEU A 184 10.01 -2.35 -1.86
N ASN A 185 10.38 -2.54 -3.14
CA ASN A 185 10.44 -1.47 -4.13
C ASN A 185 9.74 -1.93 -5.41
N HIS A 186 8.64 -1.27 -5.78
CA HIS A 186 8.01 -1.43 -7.08
C HIS A 186 8.42 -0.25 -7.96
N THR A 187 9.20 -0.53 -8.99
CA THR A 187 9.77 0.51 -9.86
C THR A 187 9.78 0.09 -11.34
N ASN A 188 9.65 1.10 -12.20
CA ASN A 188 9.91 1.01 -13.64
C ASN A 188 11.21 1.72 -14.05
N GLY A 189 12.07 2.06 -13.07
CA GLY A 189 13.28 2.87 -13.27
C GLY A 189 13.07 4.38 -13.10
N THR A 190 11.83 4.87 -13.18
CA THR A 190 11.50 6.30 -13.00
C THR A 190 10.78 6.58 -11.68
N VAL A 191 9.78 5.77 -11.33
CA VAL A 191 9.02 5.89 -10.08
C VAL A 191 9.46 4.79 -9.12
N ASN A 192 9.60 5.10 -7.84
CA ASN A 192 9.87 4.11 -6.80
C ASN A 192 8.77 4.15 -5.73
N LEU A 193 7.88 3.16 -5.73
CA LEU A 193 6.92 2.93 -4.63
C LEU A 193 7.56 1.96 -3.63
N LYS A 194 7.84 2.44 -2.42
CA LYS A 194 8.56 1.66 -1.41
C LYS A 194 7.81 1.51 -0.10
N THR A 195 8.15 0.44 0.62
CA THR A 195 7.86 0.31 2.05
C THR A 195 9.12 0.59 2.87
N PHE A 196 8.98 1.22 4.03
CA PHE A 196 10.07 1.53 4.94
C PHE A 196 9.66 1.22 6.38
N ILE A 197 10.56 0.63 7.15
CA ILE A 197 10.43 0.44 8.60
C ILE A 197 11.65 1.05 9.29
N GLY A 198 11.42 1.83 10.35
CA GLY A 198 12.47 2.56 11.04
C GLY A 198 11.94 3.37 12.22
N GLY A 199 12.69 3.44 13.33
CA GLY A 199 12.37 4.36 14.42
C GLY A 199 10.98 4.18 15.04
N GLY A 200 10.44 2.95 15.02
CA GLY A 200 9.11 2.63 15.56
C GLY A 200 7.94 2.98 14.66
N VAL A 201 8.18 3.39 13.40
CA VAL A 201 7.13 3.68 12.42
C VAL A 201 7.28 2.83 11.15
N ALA A 202 6.17 2.64 10.44
CA ALA A 202 6.14 2.03 9.11
C ALA A 202 5.58 3.05 8.11
N SER A 203 6.15 3.09 6.91
CA SER A 203 5.74 4.00 5.84
C SER A 203 5.58 3.27 4.51
N VAL A 204 4.62 3.72 3.71
CA VAL A 204 4.48 3.39 2.29
C VAL A 204 4.38 4.69 1.50
N GLY A 205 5.18 4.82 0.44
CA GLY A 205 5.21 6.05 -0.33
C GLY A 205 6.14 6.03 -1.52
N THR A 206 6.17 7.15 -2.24
CA THR A 206 7.12 7.37 -3.32
C THR A 206 8.43 7.95 -2.75
N THR A 207 9.58 7.47 -3.21
CA THR A 207 10.89 8.08 -2.89
C THR A 207 11.41 8.96 -4.01
N THR A 208 10.65 9.09 -5.09
CA THR A 208 10.88 9.98 -6.22
C THR A 208 9.87 11.13 -6.17
N ALA A 209 10.09 12.21 -6.93
CA ALA A 209 9.19 13.37 -6.99
C ALA A 209 7.91 13.06 -7.79
N ASN A 210 7.14 12.08 -7.33
CA ASN A 210 5.89 11.62 -7.92
C ASN A 210 4.83 11.50 -6.83
N ASP A 211 3.57 11.72 -7.21
CA ASP A 211 2.44 11.60 -6.29
C ASP A 211 2.29 10.17 -5.75
N LEU A 212 1.88 10.04 -4.50
CA LEU A 212 1.30 8.82 -3.94
C LEU A 212 -0.22 8.87 -4.10
N ARG A 213 -0.83 7.83 -4.68
CA ARG A 213 -2.28 7.80 -4.93
C ARG A 213 -2.92 6.55 -4.37
N LEU A 214 -4.09 6.70 -3.77
CA LEU A 214 -4.99 5.61 -3.41
C LEU A 214 -6.12 5.55 -4.42
N MET A 215 -6.40 4.36 -4.96
CA MET A 215 -7.38 4.17 -6.01
C MET A 215 -8.34 3.04 -5.72
N THR A 216 -9.56 3.16 -6.21
CA THR A 216 -10.56 2.08 -6.28
C THR A 216 -11.25 2.15 -7.63
N ASN A 217 -11.59 0.99 -8.19
CA ASN A 217 -12.22 0.89 -9.52
C ASN A 217 -11.43 1.67 -10.61
N ASN A 218 -10.10 1.53 -10.63
CA ASN A 218 -9.21 2.20 -11.57
C ASN A 218 -9.31 3.75 -11.58
N SER A 219 -9.75 4.36 -10.47
CA SER A 219 -9.94 5.80 -10.32
C SER A 219 -9.29 6.28 -9.03
N GLN A 220 -8.51 7.37 -9.11
CA GLN A 220 -7.82 7.92 -7.95
C GLN A 220 -8.82 8.61 -7.01
N LYS A 221 -8.79 8.24 -5.74
CA LYS A 221 -9.68 8.75 -4.69
C LYS A 221 -8.96 9.68 -3.75
N VAL A 222 -7.72 9.34 -3.40
CA VAL A 222 -6.82 10.18 -2.60
C VAL A 222 -5.52 10.38 -3.36
N THR A 223 -5.04 11.62 -3.38
CA THR A 223 -3.75 11.98 -3.97
C THR A 223 -2.94 12.74 -2.93
N VAL A 224 -1.73 12.29 -2.66
CA VAL A 224 -0.69 13.07 -1.98
C VAL A 224 0.30 13.47 -3.05
N THR A 225 0.32 14.75 -3.39
CA THR A 225 1.23 15.27 -4.42
C THR A 225 2.67 15.25 -3.94
N SER A 226 3.63 15.26 -4.87
CA SER A 226 5.07 15.33 -4.51
C SER A 226 5.46 16.59 -3.74
N VAL A 227 4.62 17.62 -3.71
CA VAL A 227 4.81 18.86 -2.93
C VAL A 227 4.08 18.85 -1.58
N GLY A 228 3.38 17.75 -1.24
CA GLY A 228 2.75 17.54 0.06
C GLY A 228 1.26 17.90 0.16
N ASN A 229 0.64 18.40 -0.92
CA ASN A 229 -0.81 18.66 -0.92
C ASN A 229 -1.60 17.34 -0.98
N VAL A 230 -2.67 17.25 -0.19
CA VAL A 230 -3.59 16.11 -0.13
C VAL A 230 -4.91 16.46 -0.81
N GLY A 231 -5.28 15.70 -1.84
CA GLY A 231 -6.57 15.79 -2.52
C GLY A 231 -7.45 14.59 -2.22
N ILE A 232 -8.71 14.81 -1.84
CA ILE A 232 -9.76 13.77 -1.76
C ILE A 232 -10.79 14.09 -2.85
N GLY A 233 -10.89 13.21 -3.85
CA GLY A 233 -11.70 13.42 -5.05
C GLY A 233 -11.10 14.38 -6.08
N THR A 234 -9.83 14.76 -5.93
CA THR A 234 -9.06 15.54 -6.91
C THR A 234 -7.62 15.04 -6.99
N VAL A 235 -7.02 15.11 -8.17
CA VAL A 235 -5.59 14.81 -8.43
C VAL A 235 -4.72 16.06 -8.50
N SER A 236 -5.35 17.25 -8.49
CA SER A 236 -4.66 18.54 -8.58
C SER A 236 -5.13 19.46 -7.44
N PRO A 237 -4.85 19.11 -6.18
CA PRO A 237 -5.22 19.95 -5.05
C PRO A 237 -4.46 21.30 -5.09
N THR A 238 -5.19 22.41 -5.00
CA THR A 238 -4.66 23.78 -4.98
C THR A 238 -4.37 24.30 -3.58
N ALA A 239 -4.62 23.48 -2.56
CA ALA A 239 -4.37 23.76 -1.15
C ALA A 239 -3.79 22.52 -0.45
N GLN A 240 -3.24 22.69 0.75
CA GLN A 240 -2.62 21.60 1.51
C GLN A 240 -3.58 20.42 1.75
N LEU A 241 -4.87 20.71 1.96
CA LEU A 241 -5.95 19.74 1.95
C LEU A 241 -7.10 20.29 1.09
N GLN A 242 -7.50 19.54 0.07
CA GLN A 242 -8.67 19.86 -0.75
C GLN A 242 -9.58 18.65 -0.89
N THR A 243 -10.87 18.85 -0.63
CA THR A 243 -11.93 17.89 -0.95
C THR A 243 -12.84 18.49 -2.02
N THR A 244 -13.17 17.72 -3.08
CA THR A 244 -14.16 18.16 -4.10
C THR A 244 -15.58 17.76 -3.75
N GLY A 245 -15.74 16.83 -2.80
CA GLY A 245 -17.01 16.45 -2.21
C GLY A 245 -17.22 17.04 -0.82
N ASN A 246 -18.34 16.65 -0.23
CA ASN A 246 -18.78 17.12 1.07
C ASN A 246 -17.85 16.64 2.20
N MET A 247 -17.68 17.49 3.23
CA MET A 247 -16.94 17.16 4.44
C MET A 247 -17.90 16.97 5.60
N ILE A 248 -17.93 15.76 6.17
CA ILE A 248 -18.64 15.46 7.40
C ILE A 248 -17.66 15.54 8.55
N LEU A 249 -17.89 16.47 9.46
CA LEU A 249 -17.16 16.55 10.73
C LEU A 249 -17.95 15.80 11.80
N GLY A 250 -17.28 15.16 12.76
CA GLY A 250 -17.93 14.59 13.96
C GLY A 250 -18.48 15.70 14.88
N THR A 251 -19.05 15.33 16.03
CA THR A 251 -19.52 16.31 17.02
C THR A 251 -18.36 17.19 17.49
N ALA A 252 -18.38 18.46 17.09
CA ALA A 252 -17.42 19.45 17.58
C ALA A 252 -17.81 19.84 19.02
N ASN A 253 -16.83 19.89 19.92
CA ASN A 253 -17.06 20.39 21.28
C ASN A 253 -17.33 21.90 21.23
N SER A 254 -18.33 22.37 21.98
CA SER A 254 -18.54 23.81 22.20
C SER A 254 -17.29 24.40 22.86
N THR A 255 -16.80 25.51 22.33
CA THR A 255 -15.64 26.23 22.88
C THR A 255 -15.99 27.05 24.13
N ASN A 256 -17.27 27.18 24.50
CA ASN A 256 -17.76 27.96 25.65
C ASN A 256 -16.99 29.28 25.86
N GLY A 257 -16.89 30.11 24.82
CA GLY A 257 -16.26 31.42 24.92
C GLY A 257 -14.73 31.43 24.92
N ALA A 258 -14.07 30.31 24.59
CA ALA A 258 -12.62 30.31 24.40
C ALA A 258 -12.22 31.23 23.23
N ALA A 259 -11.29 32.15 23.48
CA ALA A 259 -10.76 33.04 22.46
C ALA A 259 -9.97 32.26 21.39
N GLY A 260 -10.02 32.73 20.14
CA GLY A 260 -9.22 32.17 19.03
C GLY A 260 -9.92 31.08 18.18
N TYR A 261 -11.18 30.75 18.46
CA TYR A 261 -11.95 29.80 17.65
C TYR A 261 -13.01 30.51 16.80
N SER A 262 -13.14 30.13 15.52
CA SER A 262 -14.23 30.59 14.64
C SER A 262 -15.43 29.65 14.73
N THR A 263 -16.65 30.19 14.67
CA THR A 263 -17.87 29.38 14.58
C THR A 263 -17.98 28.79 13.17
N LEU A 264 -18.17 27.48 13.08
CA LEU A 264 -18.38 26.77 11.81
C LEU A 264 -19.85 26.44 11.64
N SER A 265 -20.42 26.77 10.47
CA SER A 265 -21.78 26.33 10.14
C SER A 265 -21.75 24.84 9.74
N ARG A 266 -22.37 24.02 10.59
CA ARG A 266 -22.48 22.57 10.43
C ARG A 266 -23.94 22.19 10.52
N ASP A 267 -24.40 21.35 9.60
CA ASP A 267 -25.70 20.71 9.70
C ASP A 267 -25.69 19.75 10.91
N ASN A 268 -26.53 20.01 11.91
CA ASN A 268 -26.48 19.27 13.18
C ASN A 268 -27.05 17.83 13.07
N THR A 269 -27.68 17.48 11.96
CA THR A 269 -28.22 16.14 11.72
C THR A 269 -27.22 15.27 10.97
N THR A 270 -26.61 15.80 9.91
CA THR A 270 -25.70 15.08 9.01
C THR A 270 -24.23 15.28 9.34
N GLY A 271 -23.91 16.34 10.08
CA GLY A 271 -22.55 16.73 10.42
C GLY A 271 -21.78 17.42 9.29
N GLU A 272 -22.44 17.69 8.18
CA GLU A 272 -21.87 18.29 6.98
C GLU A 272 -21.57 19.78 7.19
N VAL A 273 -20.40 20.22 6.76
CA VAL A 273 -20.08 21.66 6.67
C VAL A 273 -20.83 22.26 5.50
N ARG A 274 -21.62 23.30 5.75
CA ARG A 274 -22.46 23.92 4.72
C ARG A 274 -22.14 25.39 4.51
N VAL A 275 -22.34 25.83 3.28
CA VAL A 275 -22.46 27.26 2.96
C VAL A 275 -23.82 27.74 3.47
N MET A 276 -23.82 28.81 4.25
CA MET A 276 -25.07 29.48 4.61
C MET A 276 -25.68 30.05 3.35
N SER A 277 -26.94 29.72 3.05
CA SER A 277 -27.66 30.30 1.93
C SER A 277 -29.14 30.48 2.26
N SER A 278 -29.79 31.41 1.57
CA SER A 278 -31.25 31.49 1.51
C SER A 278 -31.77 30.76 0.27
N SER A 279 -33.08 30.50 0.22
CA SER A 279 -33.73 29.98 -1.01
C SER A 279 -33.66 30.96 -2.18
N THR A 280 -33.30 32.23 -1.92
CA THR A 280 -33.06 33.27 -2.92
C THR A 280 -31.59 33.33 -3.37
N GLY A 281 -30.72 32.47 -2.85
CA GLY A 281 -29.30 32.37 -3.25
C GLY A 281 -28.34 33.32 -2.52
N ASN A 282 -28.80 34.05 -1.51
CA ASN A 282 -27.94 34.92 -0.71
C ASN A 282 -27.08 34.09 0.24
N THR A 283 -25.76 34.18 0.12
CA THR A 283 -24.80 33.40 0.92
C THR A 283 -24.19 34.14 2.12
N PHE A 284 -24.68 35.35 2.41
CA PHE A 284 -24.21 36.15 3.54
C PHE A 284 -25.14 36.02 4.74
N ALA A 285 -24.53 35.79 5.91
CA ALA A 285 -25.20 35.69 7.19
C ALA A 285 -25.89 37.00 7.64
N PHE A 286 -25.23 38.12 7.38
CA PHE A 286 -25.67 39.47 7.74
C PHE A 286 -25.70 40.33 6.49
N ASN A 287 -26.83 41.01 6.29
CA ASN A 287 -27.04 41.87 5.13
C ASN A 287 -27.46 43.23 5.64
N TYR A 288 -26.74 44.28 5.25
CA TYR A 288 -27.07 45.65 5.59
C TYR A 288 -27.90 46.25 4.46
N LEU A 289 -29.09 46.76 4.78
CA LEU A 289 -29.94 47.46 3.82
C LEU A 289 -30.30 48.84 4.35
N THR A 290 -30.51 49.77 3.44
CA THR A 290 -31.05 51.10 3.73
C THR A 290 -32.31 51.29 2.91
N TYR A 291 -33.43 51.54 3.59
CA TYR A 291 -34.67 51.96 2.95
C TYR A 291 -34.75 53.48 2.97
N GLN A 292 -34.70 54.09 1.79
CA GLN A 292 -35.06 55.50 1.61
C GLN A 292 -36.51 55.54 1.11
N ILE A 293 -37.42 55.86 2.02
CA ILE A 293 -38.86 55.87 1.78
C ILE A 293 -39.27 57.33 1.72
N ASN A 294 -39.48 57.81 0.49
CA ASN A 294 -39.73 59.22 0.21
C ASN A 294 -41.23 59.47 0.03
N ASN A 295 -41.63 60.73 0.21
CA ASN A 295 -43.01 61.18 0.00
C ASN A 295 -44.03 60.39 0.84
N VAL A 296 -43.68 60.12 2.10
CA VAL A 296 -44.57 59.53 3.10
C VAL A 296 -45.59 60.58 3.51
N ASP A 297 -46.87 60.20 3.56
CA ASP A 297 -47.95 61.10 3.99
C ASP A 297 -47.65 61.63 5.40
N LEU A 298 -47.35 62.93 5.46
CA LEU A 298 -46.74 63.59 6.61
C LEU A 298 -45.46 62.87 7.06
N ASP A 299 -45.54 62.06 8.10
CA ASP A 299 -44.42 61.31 8.68
C ASP A 299 -44.76 59.84 8.91
N TRP A 300 -45.96 59.37 8.55
CA TRP A 300 -46.47 58.09 9.01
C TRP A 300 -46.31 56.95 8.01
N ILE A 301 -45.47 55.98 8.37
CA ILE A 301 -45.42 54.65 7.75
C ILE A 301 -46.19 53.67 8.66
N SER A 302 -47.31 53.17 8.17
CA SER A 302 -48.16 52.21 8.89
C SER A 302 -47.81 50.74 8.59
N ASP A 303 -47.55 50.40 7.32
CA ASP A 303 -47.25 49.02 6.87
C ASP A 303 -46.43 49.03 5.57
N PHE A 304 -45.13 49.33 5.68
CA PHE A 304 -44.23 49.20 4.54
C PHE A 304 -43.77 47.75 4.38
N ASN A 305 -44.17 47.10 3.29
CA ASN A 305 -43.74 45.73 2.97
C ASN A 305 -42.30 45.70 2.44
N THR A 306 -41.39 45.10 3.19
CA THR A 306 -40.01 44.91 2.74
C THR A 306 -39.85 43.80 1.71
N ASN A 307 -40.86 42.94 1.54
CA ASN A 307 -40.78 41.67 0.81
C ASN A 307 -39.72 40.68 1.34
N ILE A 308 -39.13 40.93 2.50
CA ILE A 308 -38.16 40.03 3.12
C ILE A 308 -38.93 38.90 3.83
N PRO A 309 -38.76 37.62 3.45
CA PRO A 309 -39.52 36.51 4.03
C PRO A 309 -39.10 36.22 5.47
N ILE A 310 -40.09 36.16 6.38
CA ILE A 310 -39.84 35.85 7.81
C ILE A 310 -39.32 34.43 8.02
N SER A 311 -39.61 33.51 7.09
CA SER A 311 -39.17 32.12 7.14
C SER A 311 -37.66 31.97 6.93
N GLN A 312 -37.01 32.93 6.29
CA GLN A 312 -35.59 32.86 5.94
C GLN A 312 -34.74 33.86 6.71
N TYR A 313 -35.32 34.97 7.14
CA TYR A 313 -34.58 36.05 7.76
C TYR A 313 -35.28 36.62 8.98
N THR A 314 -34.47 37.21 9.84
CA THR A 314 -34.89 38.12 10.91
C THR A 314 -34.39 39.51 10.57
N LEU A 315 -35.22 40.53 10.79
CA LEU A 315 -34.91 41.92 10.50
C LEU A 315 -34.75 42.71 11.80
N ALA A 316 -33.65 43.43 11.93
CA ALA A 316 -33.41 44.36 13.02
C ALA A 316 -33.25 45.78 12.46
N ILE A 317 -33.97 46.74 13.02
CA ILE A 317 -33.74 48.16 12.74
C ILE A 317 -32.57 48.61 13.59
N ILE A 318 -31.54 49.14 12.93
CA ILE A 318 -30.29 49.57 13.58
C ILE A 318 -30.08 51.08 13.51
N GLY A 319 -30.95 51.79 12.81
CA GLY A 319 -30.99 53.24 12.80
C GLY A 319 -32.17 53.76 11.98
N SER A 320 -32.57 55.00 12.25
CA SER A 320 -33.55 55.71 11.43
C SER A 320 -33.29 57.22 11.47
N SER A 321 -33.68 57.91 10.41
CA SER A 321 -33.72 59.37 10.35
C SER A 321 -34.93 59.82 9.54
N PHE A 322 -35.45 60.99 9.87
CA PHE A 322 -36.57 61.62 9.20
C PHE A 322 -36.17 63.02 8.73
N ASP A 323 -36.49 63.34 7.47
CA ASP A 323 -36.19 64.62 6.84
C ASP A 323 -37.44 65.18 6.14
N ILE A 324 -37.72 66.45 6.41
CA ILE A 324 -38.84 67.25 5.87
C ILE A 324 -38.34 68.59 5.31
N GLY A 325 -37.03 68.71 5.04
CA GLY A 325 -36.39 69.91 4.52
C GLY A 325 -36.47 71.09 5.49
N ALA A 326 -37.01 72.22 5.02
CA ALA A 326 -37.14 73.45 5.81
C ALA A 326 -38.37 73.46 6.74
N ALA A 327 -39.25 72.44 6.67
CA ALA A 327 -40.41 72.33 7.54
C ALA A 327 -40.04 71.72 8.91
N GLY A 328 -40.92 71.88 9.91
CA GLY A 328 -40.79 71.26 11.22
C GLY A 328 -41.87 70.20 11.46
N LEU A 329 -41.74 69.43 12.54
CA LEU A 329 -42.86 68.64 13.05
C LEU A 329 -43.84 69.57 13.78
N ASN A 330 -45.14 69.31 13.63
CA ASN A 330 -46.22 70.00 14.34
C ASN A 330 -47.07 68.97 15.08
N SER A 331 -47.35 69.25 16.35
CA SER A 331 -48.25 68.45 17.16
C SER A 331 -49.58 69.17 17.34
N ASN A 332 -50.67 68.45 17.08
CA ASN A 332 -52.04 68.93 17.34
C ASN A 332 -52.36 69.10 18.84
N PHE A 333 -51.47 68.65 19.73
CA PHE A 333 -51.68 68.66 21.18
C PHE A 333 -50.64 69.51 21.93
N GLY A 334 -49.81 70.29 21.21
CA GLY A 334 -48.75 71.13 21.80
C GLY A 334 -47.60 70.35 22.45
N THR A 335 -47.61 69.02 22.35
CA THR A 335 -46.62 68.11 22.92
C THR A 335 -46.26 67.03 21.91
N PHE A 336 -44.98 66.66 21.81
CA PHE A 336 -44.54 65.58 20.92
C PHE A 336 -44.61 64.26 21.65
N ALA A 337 -45.21 63.24 21.03
CA ALA A 337 -45.09 61.89 21.53
C ALA A 337 -43.74 61.27 21.10
N PRO A 338 -43.35 60.12 21.69
CA PRO A 338 -42.13 59.44 21.31
C PRO A 338 -42.12 59.02 19.84
N LEU A 339 -40.93 59.07 19.24
CA LEU A 339 -40.63 58.41 17.98
C LEU A 339 -40.88 56.91 18.10
N ASN A 340 -41.66 56.34 17.18
CA ASN A 340 -41.94 54.92 17.13
C ASN A 340 -41.49 54.35 15.79
N VAL A 341 -40.38 53.60 15.79
CA VAL A 341 -39.85 52.93 14.60
C VAL A 341 -39.59 51.48 14.94
N TYR A 342 -40.27 50.57 14.27
CA TYR A 342 -40.19 49.16 14.56
C TYR A 342 -40.47 48.31 13.32
N ALA A 343 -39.92 47.10 13.34
CA ALA A 343 -40.23 46.07 12.37
C ALA A 343 -41.24 45.10 12.98
N PHE A 344 -42.17 44.60 12.18
CA PHE A 344 -43.16 43.62 12.60
C PHE A 344 -43.42 42.59 11.49
N GLN A 345 -44.06 41.48 11.85
CA GLN A 345 -44.33 40.39 10.91
C GLN A 345 -45.79 40.48 10.45
N SER A 346 -46.02 40.47 9.13
CA SER A 346 -47.37 40.42 8.56
C SER A 346 -47.34 39.78 7.17
N GLY A 347 -48.28 38.87 6.91
CA GLY A 347 -48.42 38.22 5.60
C GLY A 347 -47.17 37.46 5.13
N GLY A 348 -46.39 36.87 6.05
CA GLY A 348 -45.18 36.10 5.73
C GLY A 348 -43.93 36.93 5.43
N THR A 349 -44.01 38.26 5.50
CA THR A 349 -42.87 39.17 5.28
C THR A 349 -42.66 40.10 6.48
N TRP A 350 -41.44 40.62 6.59
CA TRP A 350 -41.14 41.72 7.50
C TRP A 350 -41.73 43.03 6.98
N ARG A 351 -42.35 43.79 7.89
CA ARG A 351 -42.93 45.10 7.66
C ARG A 351 -42.20 46.15 8.49
N LEU A 352 -42.20 47.40 8.03
CA LEU A 352 -41.69 48.53 8.78
C LEU A 352 -42.83 49.49 9.12
N SER A 353 -42.79 50.05 10.33
CA SER A 353 -43.59 51.20 10.74
C SER A 353 -42.66 52.27 11.32
N ALA A 354 -42.97 53.53 11.02
CA ALA A 354 -42.23 54.69 11.49
C ALA A 354 -43.20 55.87 11.65
N ASP A 355 -43.17 56.55 12.80
CA ASP A 355 -44.13 57.61 13.14
C ASP A 355 -43.60 58.48 14.29
N TYR A 356 -43.75 59.81 14.20
CA TYR A 356 -43.77 60.66 15.39
C TYR A 356 -45.21 60.76 15.88
N ARG A 357 -45.61 59.79 16.70
CA ARG A 357 -47.02 59.58 17.06
C ARG A 357 -47.72 60.87 17.48
N ASN A 358 -48.90 61.12 16.92
CA ASN A 358 -49.72 62.32 17.14
C ASN A 358 -49.07 63.66 16.68
N ALA A 359 -47.93 63.61 15.99
CA ALA A 359 -47.39 64.72 15.22
C ALA A 359 -47.73 64.53 13.74
N GLY A 360 -47.46 65.57 12.97
CA GLY A 360 -47.39 65.55 11.52
C GLY A 360 -46.40 66.62 11.06
N THR A 361 -46.33 66.90 9.78
CA THR A 361 -45.46 67.98 9.29
C THR A 361 -46.18 69.33 9.37
N SER A 362 -45.44 70.39 9.70
CA SER A 362 -46.00 71.71 10.05
C SER A 362 -46.81 72.39 8.94
N ASN A 363 -46.56 72.01 7.68
CA ASN A 363 -47.20 72.58 6.49
C ASN A 363 -48.00 71.55 5.69
N GLY A 364 -48.25 70.35 6.24
CA GLY A 364 -48.87 69.25 5.49
C GLY A 364 -47.98 68.68 4.38
N ALA A 365 -46.67 68.91 4.46
CA ALA A 365 -45.70 68.37 3.52
C ALA A 365 -45.45 66.88 3.77
N ASN A 366 -45.24 66.11 2.72
CA ASN A 366 -44.82 64.72 2.87
C ASN A 366 -43.34 64.63 3.29
N GLY A 367 -43.03 63.67 4.15
CA GLY A 367 -41.71 63.47 4.72
C GLY A 367 -40.95 62.31 4.10
N ASN A 368 -39.66 62.25 4.41
CA ASN A 368 -38.75 61.22 3.91
C ASN A 368 -38.09 60.48 5.07
N TRP A 369 -38.23 59.16 5.08
CA TRP A 369 -37.58 58.28 6.04
C TRP A 369 -36.35 57.63 5.43
N THR A 370 -35.25 57.60 6.17
CA THR A 370 -34.16 56.68 5.93
C THR A 370 -34.09 55.69 7.10
N ILE A 371 -34.28 54.39 6.81
CA ILE A 371 -34.26 53.32 7.82
C ILE A 371 -33.12 52.36 7.48
N TYR A 372 -32.19 52.20 8.42
CA TYR A 372 -31.08 51.27 8.32
C TYR A 372 -31.47 49.96 8.99
N VAL A 373 -31.35 48.86 8.25
CA VAL A 373 -31.75 47.54 8.74
C VAL A 373 -30.64 46.51 8.54
N LEU A 374 -30.54 45.61 9.51
CA LEU A 374 -29.74 44.41 9.42
C LEU A 374 -30.69 43.22 9.16
N VAL A 375 -30.46 42.51 8.07
CA VAL A 375 -31.23 41.33 7.66
C VAL A 375 -30.34 40.12 7.84
N ILE A 376 -30.73 39.28 8.80
CA ILE A 376 -29.90 38.21 9.34
C ILE A 376 -30.52 36.87 8.92
N ASN A 377 -29.72 35.96 8.37
CA ASN A 377 -30.19 34.63 7.99
C ASN A 377 -30.59 33.83 9.24
N ASN A 378 -31.78 33.22 9.22
CA ASN A 378 -32.30 32.45 10.34
C ASN A 378 -31.43 31.22 10.68
N SER A 379 -30.54 30.76 9.79
CA SER A 379 -29.63 29.63 10.04
C SER A 379 -28.60 29.89 11.15
N ILE A 380 -28.38 31.15 11.53
CA ILE A 380 -27.40 31.53 12.56
C ILE A 380 -28.04 32.25 13.75
N ILE A 381 -29.36 32.44 13.74
CA ILE A 381 -30.07 33.07 14.83
C ILE A 381 -30.67 32.00 15.72
N LYS A 382 -30.46 32.15 17.02
CA LYS A 382 -31.19 31.41 18.03
C LYS A 382 -32.25 32.35 18.64
N PRO A 383 -33.53 32.25 18.24
CA PRO A 383 -34.57 33.04 18.88
C PRO A 383 -34.71 32.60 20.34
N LEU A 384 -34.74 33.58 21.24
CA LEU A 384 -35.00 33.36 22.67
C LEU A 384 -36.41 33.83 23.01
N SER A 385 -36.96 33.32 24.11
CA SER A 385 -38.27 33.75 24.61
C SER A 385 -38.28 35.22 25.01
N THR A 386 -39.39 35.91 24.79
CA THR A 386 -39.59 37.29 25.25
C THR A 386 -39.38 37.40 26.75
N VAL A 387 -38.57 38.37 27.16
CA VAL A 387 -38.37 38.72 28.58
C VAL A 387 -39.24 39.95 28.89
N THR A 388 -40.19 39.80 29.80
CA THR A 388 -41.05 40.90 30.26
C THR A 388 -40.60 41.35 31.64
N VAL A 389 -40.36 42.66 31.79
CA VAL A 389 -39.97 43.27 33.07
C VAL A 389 -40.93 44.41 33.38
N ASN A 390 -41.50 44.42 34.59
CA ASN A 390 -42.27 45.54 35.11
C ASN A 390 -41.38 46.32 36.09
N LEU A 391 -41.08 47.58 35.79
CA LEU A 391 -40.29 48.46 36.67
C LEU A 391 -41.10 48.98 37.88
N GLY A 392 -42.41 48.74 37.93
CA GLY A 392 -43.24 49.18 39.07
C GLY A 392 -43.27 50.69 39.27
N GLY A 393 -43.04 51.47 38.20
CA GLY A 393 -42.97 52.93 38.26
C GLY A 393 -41.60 53.52 38.63
N THR A 394 -40.54 52.71 38.74
CA THR A 394 -39.17 53.21 38.97
C THR A 394 -38.43 53.49 37.65
N THR A 395 -37.34 54.25 37.74
CA THR A 395 -36.44 54.54 36.60
C THR A 395 -35.25 53.59 36.50
N ILE A 396 -35.16 52.61 37.42
CA ILE A 396 -34.07 51.62 37.49
C ILE A 396 -34.64 50.22 37.75
N GLY A 397 -34.02 49.20 37.18
CA GLY A 397 -34.38 47.81 37.37
C GLY A 397 -33.43 46.87 36.61
N SER A 398 -33.65 45.57 36.74
CA SER A 398 -32.87 44.55 36.02
C SER A 398 -33.79 43.47 35.45
N ALA A 399 -33.37 42.90 34.33
CA ALA A 399 -33.91 41.63 33.84
C ALA A 399 -33.08 40.48 34.43
N GLY A 400 -33.68 39.30 34.56
CA GLY A 400 -32.90 38.07 34.72
C GLY A 400 -32.10 37.77 33.45
N MET A 401 -31.02 36.99 33.58
CA MET A 401 -30.29 36.49 32.41
C MET A 401 -31.25 35.74 31.49
N PRO A 402 -31.40 36.15 30.20
CA PRO A 402 -32.24 35.44 29.26
C PRO A 402 -31.86 33.96 29.18
N ALA A 403 -32.84 33.07 29.26
CA ALA A 403 -32.60 31.64 29.19
C ALA A 403 -32.01 31.27 27.82
N GLY A 404 -30.86 30.58 27.81
CA GLY A 404 -30.24 30.07 26.59
C GLY A 404 -29.15 30.93 25.96
N LEU A 405 -28.74 32.02 26.64
CA LEU A 405 -27.50 32.76 26.40
C LEU A 405 -26.29 32.13 27.10
#